data_AF-A0A3Q1C532-F1
#
_entry.id   AF-A0A3Q1C532-F1
#
_cell.length_a   1.000
_cell.length_b   1.000
_cell.length_c   1.000
_cell.angle_alpha   90.00
_cell.angle_beta   90.00
_cell.angle_gamma   90.00
#
_symmetry.space_group_name_H-M   'P 1'
#
loop_
_entity.id
_entity.type
_entity.pdbx_description
1 polymer ?
#
loop_
_entity_poly.entity_id
_entity_poly.type
_entity_poly.pdbx_seq_one_letter_code
_entity_poly.pdbx_strand_id
1 'polypeptide(L)'
;MALNHLSLLRPFLCQSLVRHVRSPVMVASRVSVRPPLCPSVTHHPAACVRLYATKKAKAKAKGQSAKVNINSALVQDIISLDEVKEDMTAVLSALKDDFTRNLSIRTSPGALDHIVVTTQDGKFPLNQLGQISMKSPQLIMVNMSSFPEATAAATRALRESSMNLNPEVDGTIIKVPVPKVTREHRENLVKLAKQFSNKAKDSLRKVRSNAVTQAKRAKEGHSEDTIRLVEKQIQQMSDNFAADIDKQLAAKTKELLG
;
A
#
# COMPACT_ATOMS: atom_id res chain seq x y z
N MET A 1 22.19 -2.80 46.44
CA MET A 1 21.39 -4.04 46.56
C MET A 1 19.96 -3.66 46.89
N ALA A 2 19.00 -4.01 46.05
CA ALA A 2 17.57 -3.82 46.29
C ALA A 2 16.85 -5.10 45.84
N LEU A 3 15.91 -5.58 46.65
CA LEU A 3 15.41 -6.96 46.59
C LEU A 3 14.10 -7.09 45.81
N ASN A 4 14.05 -8.12 44.97
CA ASN A 4 12.93 -9.01 44.67
C ASN A 4 11.50 -8.52 45.02
N HIS A 5 10.69 -8.23 44.01
CA HIS A 5 9.23 -8.33 44.10
C HIS A 5 8.74 -9.63 43.45
N LEU A 6 8.02 -10.45 44.22
CA LEU A 6 7.55 -11.77 43.79
C LEU A 6 6.25 -11.72 42.96
N SER A 7 6.26 -12.54 41.91
CA SER A 7 5.14 -13.30 41.32
C SER A 7 3.70 -12.92 41.70
N LEU A 8 2.97 -12.35 40.73
CA LEU A 8 1.50 -12.24 40.77
C LEU A 8 0.83 -13.56 40.31
N LEU A 9 -0.20 -13.95 41.04
CA LEU A 9 -1.03 -15.14 40.78
C LEU A 9 -2.01 -14.95 39.61
N ARG A 10 -2.30 -16.06 38.93
CA ARG A 10 -3.44 -16.33 38.02
C ARG A 10 -3.91 -17.77 38.32
N PRO A 11 -5.09 -18.25 37.86
CA PRO A 11 -6.12 -17.57 37.05
C PRO A 11 -7.55 -17.65 37.64
N PHE A 12 -8.51 -16.97 37.01
CA PHE A 12 -9.93 -17.31 37.11
C PHE A 12 -10.69 -16.98 35.81
N LEU A 13 -11.73 -17.77 35.52
CA LEU A 13 -12.86 -17.57 34.57
C LEU A 13 -12.69 -17.89 33.07
N CYS A 14 -13.62 -18.75 32.61
CA CYS A 14 -14.35 -18.75 31.33
C CYS A 14 -13.58 -19.01 29.99
N GLN A 15 -14.18 -19.60 28.94
CA GLN A 15 -15.55 -20.09 28.74
C GLN A 15 -15.64 -21.21 27.67
N SER A 16 -16.61 -22.11 27.85
CA SER A 16 -17.30 -22.99 26.87
C SER A 16 -16.71 -23.19 25.44
N LEU A 17 -16.28 -24.42 25.16
CA LEU A 17 -16.21 -24.98 23.80
C LEU A 17 -17.58 -25.52 23.37
N VAL A 18 -18.09 -25.11 22.20
CA VAL A 18 -19.18 -25.81 21.50
C VAL A 18 -18.70 -26.20 20.10
N ARG A 19 -18.32 -27.47 19.94
CA ARG A 19 -18.19 -28.11 18.61
C ARG A 19 -19.50 -28.83 18.31
N HIS A 20 -20.07 -28.55 17.14
CA HIS A 20 -21.13 -29.38 16.58
C HIS A 20 -20.70 -29.87 15.19
N VAL A 21 -20.45 -31.17 15.11
CA VAL A 21 -20.18 -31.90 13.87
C VAL A 21 -21.42 -32.73 13.58
N ARG A 22 -21.98 -32.63 12.37
CA ARG A 22 -22.93 -33.60 11.83
C ARG A 22 -22.54 -34.00 10.42
N SER A 23 -22.88 -35.24 10.10
CA SER A 23 -22.36 -36.08 9.02
C SER A 23 -23.01 -35.82 7.65
N PRO A 24 -22.38 -36.29 6.56
CA PRO A 24 -22.99 -36.31 5.22
C PRO A 24 -23.96 -37.50 5.07
N VAL A 25 -24.96 -37.35 4.21
CA VAL A 25 -25.86 -38.44 3.77
C VAL A 25 -25.72 -38.61 2.25
N MET A 26 -25.82 -39.87 1.81
CA MET A 26 -25.34 -40.34 0.51
C MET A 26 -26.26 -40.02 -0.67
N VAL A 27 -25.66 -39.98 -1.86
CA VAL A 27 -26.35 -39.98 -3.16
C VAL A 27 -26.57 -41.43 -3.61
N ALA A 28 -27.79 -41.77 -4.04
CA ALA A 28 -28.13 -43.06 -4.65
C ALA A 28 -28.96 -42.86 -5.94
N SER A 29 -28.96 -43.86 -6.81
CA SER A 29 -29.20 -43.69 -8.25
C SER A 29 -30.60 -44.04 -8.78
N ARG A 30 -30.92 -43.40 -9.91
CA ARG A 30 -31.87 -43.74 -10.99
C ARG A 30 -32.61 -45.10 -10.92
N VAL A 31 -33.92 -45.08 -11.22
CA VAL A 31 -34.57 -45.92 -12.25
C VAL A 31 -35.66 -45.09 -12.96
N SER A 32 -35.92 -45.35 -14.24
CA SER A 32 -36.95 -44.73 -15.08
C SER A 32 -37.94 -45.77 -15.60
N VAL A 33 -39.25 -45.55 -15.42
CA VAL A 33 -40.33 -46.21 -16.18
C VAL A 33 -41.51 -45.22 -16.35
N ARG A 34 -42.21 -45.27 -17.49
CA ARG A 34 -43.43 -44.52 -17.89
C ARG A 34 -44.40 -45.50 -18.60
N PRO A 35 -45.69 -45.17 -18.84
CA PRO A 35 -46.44 -43.98 -18.44
C PRO A 35 -47.49 -44.28 -17.34
N PRO A 36 -48.80 -44.63 -17.52
CA PRO A 36 -49.71 -44.58 -18.68
C PRO A 36 -50.52 -43.25 -18.74
N LEU A 37 -51.85 -43.29 -18.94
CA LEU A 37 -52.78 -42.17 -19.22
C LEU A 37 -54.13 -42.37 -18.50
N CYS A 38 -54.69 -41.32 -17.91
CA CYS A 38 -56.01 -40.72 -18.25
C CYS A 38 -56.47 -39.70 -17.18
N PRO A 39 -57.32 -38.71 -17.51
CA PRO A 39 -57.55 -37.55 -16.64
C PRO A 39 -58.83 -37.65 -15.80
N SER A 40 -58.73 -37.29 -14.51
CA SER A 40 -59.89 -36.97 -13.68
C SER A 40 -59.63 -35.69 -12.86
N VAL A 41 -60.61 -34.79 -12.89
CA VAL A 41 -60.54 -33.45 -12.30
C VAL A 41 -60.40 -33.54 -10.78
N THR A 42 -59.35 -32.94 -10.22
CA THR A 42 -59.26 -32.67 -8.78
C THR A 42 -59.00 -31.18 -8.55
N HIS A 43 -59.96 -30.51 -7.92
CA HIS A 43 -59.84 -29.12 -7.51
C HIS A 43 -58.63 -28.95 -6.59
N HIS A 44 -57.61 -28.23 -7.07
CA HIS A 44 -56.53 -27.77 -6.21
C HIS A 44 -57.03 -26.60 -5.35
N PRO A 45 -56.79 -26.60 -4.03
CA PRO A 45 -56.95 -25.38 -3.25
C PRO A 45 -55.92 -24.37 -3.76
N ALA A 46 -56.37 -23.18 -4.16
CA ALA A 46 -55.49 -22.12 -4.62
C ALA A 46 -54.63 -21.62 -3.45
N ALA A 47 -53.41 -22.14 -3.34
CA ALA A 47 -52.42 -21.64 -2.40
C ALA A 47 -52.12 -20.18 -2.75
N CYS A 48 -52.54 -19.25 -1.87
CA CYS A 48 -52.30 -17.82 -2.04
C CYS A 48 -50.82 -17.52 -1.79
N VAL A 49 -49.98 -17.77 -2.81
CA VAL A 49 -48.55 -17.45 -2.79
C VAL A 49 -48.41 -15.93 -2.77
N ARG A 50 -48.05 -15.37 -1.61
CA ARG A 50 -47.57 -13.99 -1.51
C ARG A 50 -46.29 -13.84 -2.33
N LEU A 51 -46.44 -13.40 -3.57
CA LEU A 51 -45.33 -12.96 -4.42
C LEU A 51 -44.77 -11.66 -3.84
N TYR A 52 -43.76 -11.78 -2.98
CA TYR A 52 -42.97 -10.63 -2.56
C TYR A 52 -42.27 -10.05 -3.79
N ALA A 53 -42.56 -8.79 -4.10
CA ALA A 53 -41.94 -8.10 -5.21
C ALA A 53 -40.42 -8.05 -5.01
N THR A 54 -39.68 -8.82 -5.80
CA THR A 54 -38.24 -8.64 -5.92
C THR A 54 -38.01 -7.24 -6.46
N LYS A 55 -37.52 -6.32 -5.61
CA LYS A 55 -37.08 -5.00 -6.05
C LYS A 55 -36.13 -5.22 -7.23
N LYS A 56 -36.51 -4.74 -8.43
CA LYS A 56 -35.62 -4.68 -9.60
C LYS A 56 -34.26 -4.23 -9.09
N ALA A 57 -33.25 -5.09 -9.23
CA ALA A 57 -31.89 -4.73 -8.88
C ALA A 57 -31.48 -3.58 -9.80
N LYS A 58 -31.67 -2.35 -9.33
CA LYS A 58 -31.31 -1.14 -10.03
C LYS A 58 -29.79 -1.09 -9.98
N ALA A 59 -29.16 -1.81 -10.90
CA ALA A 59 -27.73 -1.77 -11.11
C ALA A 59 -27.37 -0.30 -11.21
N LYS A 60 -26.67 0.22 -10.19
CA LYS A 60 -26.06 1.54 -10.28
C LYS A 60 -25.00 1.40 -11.37
N ALA A 61 -25.39 1.73 -12.60
CA ALA A 61 -24.45 2.15 -13.61
C ALA A 61 -23.53 3.15 -12.91
N LYS A 62 -22.22 2.86 -12.96
CA LYS A 62 -21.20 3.62 -12.25
C LYS A 62 -21.12 4.97 -12.96
N GLY A 63 -22.02 5.88 -12.59
CA GLY A 63 -22.20 7.16 -13.24
C GLY A 63 -20.87 7.87 -13.22
N GLN A 64 -20.27 8.05 -14.39
CA GLN A 64 -19.21 9.02 -14.57
C GLN A 64 -19.82 10.34 -14.11
N SER A 65 -19.35 10.89 -12.98
CA SER A 65 -19.84 12.20 -12.55
C SER A 65 -19.52 13.14 -13.69
N ALA A 66 -20.54 13.80 -14.24
CA ALA A 66 -20.37 14.68 -15.40
C ALA A 66 -19.15 15.58 -15.15
N LYS A 67 -18.26 15.67 -16.14
CA LYS A 67 -17.07 16.52 -16.03
C LYS A 67 -17.56 17.93 -15.79
N VAL A 68 -17.41 18.42 -14.55
CA VAL A 68 -18.00 19.67 -14.10
C VAL A 68 -17.20 20.80 -14.75
N ASN A 69 -17.68 21.27 -15.89
CA ASN A 69 -17.07 22.34 -16.66
C ASN A 69 -17.63 23.67 -16.15
N ILE A 70 -17.01 24.21 -15.11
CA ILE A 70 -17.34 25.53 -14.54
C ILE A 70 -16.35 26.56 -15.10
N ASN A 71 -16.84 27.79 -15.29
CA ASN A 71 -16.02 28.96 -15.59
C ASN A 71 -14.94 29.14 -14.51
N SER A 72 -13.67 28.97 -14.86
CA SER A 72 -12.54 28.99 -13.91
C SER A 72 -12.45 30.28 -13.09
N ALA A 73 -12.78 31.42 -13.70
CA ALA A 73 -12.73 32.74 -13.08
C ALA A 73 -13.56 32.83 -11.79
N LEU A 74 -14.82 32.37 -11.82
CA LEU A 74 -15.73 32.42 -10.66
C LEU A 74 -15.31 31.52 -9.49
N VAL A 75 -14.37 30.60 -9.71
CA VAL A 75 -13.84 29.72 -8.68
C VAL A 75 -12.50 30.23 -8.15
N GLN A 76 -11.67 30.83 -9.01
CA GLN A 76 -10.40 31.46 -8.64
C GLN A 76 -10.57 32.56 -7.59
N ASP A 77 -11.64 33.36 -7.68
CA ASP A 77 -11.95 34.41 -6.68
C ASP A 77 -12.28 33.85 -5.28
N ILE A 78 -12.72 32.58 -5.20
CA ILE A 78 -13.13 31.93 -3.94
C ILE A 78 -11.96 31.14 -3.32
N ILE A 79 -11.25 30.37 -4.15
CA ILE A 79 -10.07 29.57 -3.79
C ILE A 79 -9.13 29.44 -4.99
N SER A 80 -7.82 29.63 -4.74
CA SER A 80 -6.74 29.17 -5.59
C SER A 80 -6.78 27.64 -5.79
N LEU A 81 -7.50 27.16 -6.81
CA LEU A 81 -7.54 25.73 -7.14
C LEU A 81 -6.17 25.15 -7.49
N ASP A 82 -5.24 26.00 -7.93
CA ASP A 82 -3.89 25.60 -8.33
C ASP A 82 -3.01 25.30 -7.10
N GLU A 83 -3.07 26.10 -6.03
CA GLU A 83 -2.46 25.77 -4.73
C GLU A 83 -2.96 24.42 -4.19
N VAL A 84 -4.28 24.17 -4.28
CA VAL A 84 -4.86 22.88 -3.86
C VAL A 84 -4.36 21.71 -4.73
N LYS A 85 -4.08 21.93 -6.02
CA LYS A 85 -3.43 20.91 -6.87
C LYS A 85 -1.98 20.69 -6.44
N GLU A 86 -1.23 21.76 -6.18
CA GLU A 86 0.16 21.69 -5.75
C GLU A 86 0.29 20.88 -4.46
N ASP A 87 -0.52 21.18 -3.43
CA ASP A 87 -0.62 20.40 -2.19
C ASP A 87 -0.93 18.91 -2.45
N MET A 88 -1.89 18.61 -3.34
CA MET A 88 -2.22 17.22 -3.69
C MET A 88 -1.09 16.52 -4.46
N THR A 89 -0.35 17.24 -5.31
CA THR A 89 0.84 16.70 -5.99
C THR A 89 2.01 16.50 -5.04
N ALA A 90 2.18 17.34 -4.01
CA ALA A 90 3.17 17.17 -2.96
C ALA A 90 2.92 15.92 -2.12
N VAL A 91 1.64 15.56 -1.87
CA VAL A 91 1.27 14.27 -1.26
C VAL A 91 1.64 13.09 -2.17
N LEU A 92 1.50 13.24 -3.50
CA LEU A 92 1.93 12.19 -4.45
C LEU A 92 3.45 12.07 -4.57
N SER A 93 4.22 13.17 -4.53
CA SER A 93 5.69 13.11 -4.58
C SER A 93 6.25 12.47 -3.31
N ALA A 94 5.76 12.87 -2.13
CA ALA A 94 6.15 12.26 -0.87
C ALA A 94 5.90 10.73 -0.84
N LEU A 95 4.76 10.26 -1.38
CA LEU A 95 4.49 8.82 -1.49
C LEU A 95 5.43 8.10 -2.46
N LYS A 96 5.82 8.73 -3.58
CA LYS A 96 6.82 8.16 -4.50
C LYS A 96 8.20 8.06 -3.86
N ASP A 97 8.58 9.05 -3.07
CA ASP A 97 9.85 9.06 -2.33
C ASP A 97 9.87 7.98 -1.25
N ASP A 98 8.79 7.87 -0.45
CA ASP A 98 8.60 6.81 0.55
C ASP A 98 8.70 5.42 -0.09
N PHE A 99 8.07 5.22 -1.26
CA PHE A 99 8.15 3.96 -2.01
C PHE A 99 9.57 3.67 -2.52
N THR A 100 10.28 4.69 -3.01
CA THR A 100 11.64 4.53 -3.57
C THR A 100 12.66 4.23 -2.47
N ARG A 101 12.52 4.86 -1.30
CA ARG A 101 13.42 4.68 -0.15
C ARG A 101 13.19 3.37 0.60
N ASN A 102 11.93 2.97 0.81
CA ASN A 102 11.60 1.91 1.76
C ASN A 102 11.19 0.57 1.13
N LEU A 103 10.86 0.52 -0.16
CA LEU A 103 10.24 -0.67 -0.80
C LEU A 103 11.10 -1.32 -1.89
N SER A 104 12.43 -1.17 -1.84
CA SER A 104 13.30 -1.87 -2.79
C SER A 104 13.46 -3.35 -2.40
N ILE A 105 13.20 -4.25 -3.36
CA ILE A 105 13.51 -5.68 -3.24
C ILE A 105 14.98 -5.97 -3.53
N ARG A 106 15.60 -5.17 -4.39
CA ARG A 106 16.96 -5.38 -4.87
C ARG A 106 17.89 -4.44 -4.13
N THR A 107 19.00 -4.96 -3.62
CA THR A 107 20.15 -4.11 -3.30
C THR A 107 20.67 -3.54 -4.62
N SER A 108 20.27 -2.31 -4.94
CA SER A 108 20.93 -1.55 -5.99
C SER A 108 22.36 -1.22 -5.54
N PRO A 109 23.33 -1.03 -6.45
CA PRO A 109 24.67 -0.58 -6.07
C PRO A 109 24.61 0.71 -5.23
N GLY A 110 23.71 1.64 -5.60
CA GLY A 110 23.45 2.88 -4.87
C GLY A 110 22.98 2.74 -3.41
N ALA A 111 22.54 1.56 -2.97
CA ALA A 111 22.26 1.32 -1.56
C ALA A 111 23.53 1.31 -0.70
N LEU A 112 24.69 1.00 -1.30
CA LEU A 112 25.99 0.99 -0.61
C LEU A 112 26.68 2.37 -0.63
N ASP A 113 26.33 3.26 -1.56
CA ASP A 113 26.93 4.59 -1.72
C ASP A 113 26.87 5.44 -0.44
N HIS A 114 25.77 5.32 0.31
CA HIS A 114 25.53 6.08 1.54
C HIS A 114 26.25 5.53 2.78
N ILE A 115 26.96 4.40 2.66
CA ILE A 115 27.71 3.81 3.78
C ILE A 115 28.95 4.66 4.04
N VAL A 116 29.02 5.25 5.25
CA VAL A 116 30.14 6.07 5.68
C VAL A 116 31.26 5.18 6.20
N VAL A 117 32.40 5.22 5.52
CA VAL A 117 33.64 4.57 5.93
C VAL A 117 34.46 5.57 6.74
N THR A 118 34.99 5.12 7.89
CA THR A 118 35.95 5.93 8.67
C THR A 118 37.36 5.43 8.35
N THR A 119 38.14 6.25 7.65
CA THR A 119 39.58 6.04 7.39
C THR A 119 40.42 6.81 8.41
N GLN A 120 41.74 6.80 8.26
CA GLN A 120 42.64 7.58 9.14
C GLN A 120 42.47 9.09 8.92
N ASP A 121 42.21 9.50 7.68
CA ASP A 121 42.10 10.91 7.25
C ASP A 121 40.72 11.53 7.53
N GLY A 122 39.69 10.73 7.79
CA GLY A 122 38.35 11.23 8.04
C GLY A 122 37.23 10.23 7.76
N LYS A 123 36.03 10.77 7.51
CA LYS A 123 34.82 10.01 7.21
C LYS A 123 34.37 10.30 5.78
N PHE A 124 34.33 9.28 4.93
CA PHE A 124 33.98 9.40 3.52
C PHE A 124 32.90 8.38 3.14
N PRO A 125 31.95 8.72 2.25
CA PRO A 125 31.02 7.75 1.68
C PRO A 125 31.76 6.75 0.79
N LEU A 126 31.31 5.49 0.78
CA LEU A 126 31.98 4.39 0.06
C LEU A 126 32.20 4.69 -1.44
N ASN A 127 31.26 5.38 -2.08
CA ASN A 127 31.31 5.78 -3.50
C ASN A 127 32.51 6.70 -3.83
N GLN A 128 33.05 7.46 -2.85
CA GLN A 128 34.26 8.27 -3.07
C GLN A 128 35.56 7.46 -2.96
N LEU A 129 35.55 6.34 -2.24
CA LEU A 129 36.75 5.54 -1.97
C LEU A 129 36.96 4.41 -2.98
N GLY A 130 35.89 3.93 -3.62
CA GLY A 130 35.97 2.83 -4.59
C GLY A 130 34.76 2.74 -5.52
N GLN A 131 34.96 2.07 -6.65
CA GLN A 131 33.93 1.91 -7.68
C GLN A 131 33.01 0.73 -7.35
N ILE A 132 31.72 1.01 -7.15
CA ILE A 132 30.70 -0.01 -6.88
C ILE A 132 30.11 -0.51 -8.20
N SER A 133 30.12 -1.82 -8.42
CA SER A 133 29.66 -2.47 -9.66
C SER A 133 28.85 -3.73 -9.35
N MET A 134 27.78 -3.99 -10.12
CA MET A 134 26.93 -5.17 -9.94
C MET A 134 27.32 -6.25 -10.97
N LYS A 135 28.01 -7.30 -10.54
CA LYS A 135 28.39 -8.44 -11.40
C LYS A 135 27.25 -9.45 -11.56
N SER A 136 26.42 -9.61 -10.54
CA SER A 136 25.24 -10.48 -10.53
C SER A 136 24.18 -9.90 -9.59
N PRO A 137 22.87 -10.16 -9.78
CA PRO A 137 21.84 -9.72 -8.83
C PRO A 137 22.01 -10.22 -7.38
N GLN A 138 22.91 -11.19 -7.14
CA GLN A 138 23.27 -11.72 -5.82
C GLN A 138 24.71 -11.36 -5.40
N LEU A 139 25.48 -10.65 -6.23
CA LEU A 139 26.89 -10.34 -5.95
C LEU A 139 27.26 -8.96 -6.50
N ILE A 140 27.50 -8.03 -5.57
CA ILE A 140 28.04 -6.69 -5.83
C ILE A 140 29.55 -6.74 -5.60
N MET A 141 30.32 -6.03 -6.42
CA MET A 141 31.77 -5.88 -6.30
C MET A 141 32.11 -4.41 -6.06
N VAL A 142 32.87 -4.13 -5.01
CA VAL A 142 33.42 -2.81 -4.72
C VAL A 142 34.93 -2.86 -4.99
N ASN A 143 35.38 -2.10 -5.98
CA ASN A 143 36.78 -2.04 -6.38
C ASN A 143 37.46 -0.87 -5.66
N MET A 144 38.35 -1.16 -4.72
CA MET A 144 39.06 -0.19 -3.87
C MET A 144 40.48 0.12 -4.40
N SER A 145 40.72 -0.06 -5.71
CA SER A 145 42.06 0.05 -6.32
C SER A 145 42.72 1.43 -6.19
N SER A 146 41.92 2.48 -5.97
CA SER A 146 42.35 3.85 -5.67
C SER A 146 42.93 3.99 -4.25
N PHE A 147 42.42 3.24 -3.28
CA PHE A 147 42.77 3.36 -1.86
C PHE A 147 42.83 1.97 -1.21
N PRO A 148 43.86 1.15 -1.50
CA PRO A 148 43.97 -0.21 -1.01
C PRO A 148 43.98 -0.30 0.52
N GLU A 149 44.54 0.70 1.20
CA GLU A 149 44.59 0.81 2.66
C GLU A 149 43.18 0.98 3.29
N ALA A 150 42.25 1.61 2.58
CA ALA A 150 40.87 1.79 3.04
C ALA A 150 40.02 0.51 2.94
N THR A 151 40.52 -0.55 2.30
CA THR A 151 39.76 -1.80 2.09
C THR A 151 39.29 -2.42 3.41
N ALA A 152 40.15 -2.49 4.42
CA ALA A 152 39.80 -3.05 5.73
C ALA A 152 38.71 -2.21 6.46
N ALA A 153 38.81 -0.88 6.36
CA ALA A 153 37.81 0.03 6.92
C ALA A 153 36.46 -0.10 6.20
N ALA A 154 36.47 -0.21 4.86
CA ALA A 154 35.28 -0.43 4.04
C ALA A 154 34.60 -1.78 4.35
N THR A 155 35.38 -2.87 4.49
CA THR A 155 34.86 -4.19 4.90
C THR A 155 34.18 -4.12 6.27
N ARG A 156 34.75 -3.37 7.22
CA ARG A 156 34.16 -3.17 8.54
C ARG A 156 32.87 -2.36 8.48
N ALA A 157 32.86 -1.23 7.78
CA ALA A 157 31.67 -0.38 7.60
C ALA A 157 30.53 -1.11 6.88
N LEU A 158 30.84 -1.95 5.89
CA LEU A 158 29.85 -2.81 5.21
C LEU A 158 29.20 -3.82 6.16
N ARG A 159 29.98 -4.42 7.07
CA ARG A 159 29.48 -5.39 8.08
C ARG A 159 28.69 -4.72 9.20
N GLU A 160 29.10 -3.52 9.63
CA GLU A 160 28.40 -2.72 10.65
C GLU A 160 27.18 -1.96 10.09
N SER A 161 26.97 -1.97 8.76
CA SER A 161 25.81 -1.34 8.11
C SER A 161 24.48 -2.02 8.47
N SER A 162 23.39 -1.26 8.38
CA SER A 162 22.01 -1.74 8.62
C SER A 162 21.57 -2.91 7.71
N MET A 163 22.36 -3.24 6.68
CA MET A 163 22.10 -4.33 5.74
C MET A 163 22.65 -5.69 6.23
N ASN A 164 23.48 -5.73 7.28
CA ASN A 164 24.05 -6.96 7.87
C ASN A 164 24.69 -7.91 6.82
N LEU A 165 25.42 -7.35 5.85
CA LEU A 165 26.05 -8.10 4.77
C LEU A 165 27.38 -8.70 5.24
N ASN A 166 27.78 -9.85 4.66
CA ASN A 166 29.07 -10.46 4.95
C ASN A 166 30.04 -10.28 3.76
N PRO A 167 30.81 -9.17 3.71
CA PRO A 167 31.79 -8.93 2.66
C PRO A 167 32.97 -9.92 2.72
N GLU A 168 33.36 -10.43 1.55
CA GLU A 168 34.59 -11.20 1.29
C GLU A 168 35.61 -10.30 0.57
N VAL A 169 36.90 -10.41 0.90
CA VAL A 169 37.96 -9.52 0.38
C VAL A 169 38.95 -10.31 -0.46
N ASP A 170 39.03 -9.98 -1.75
CA ASP A 170 39.99 -10.48 -2.73
C ASP A 170 41.01 -9.37 -3.04
N GLY A 171 41.98 -9.15 -2.14
CA GLY A 171 42.99 -8.11 -2.30
C GLY A 171 42.38 -6.70 -2.28
N THR A 172 42.27 -6.06 -3.45
CA THR A 172 41.67 -4.72 -3.64
C THR A 172 40.18 -4.75 -4.01
N ILE A 173 39.59 -5.93 -4.13
CA ILE A 173 38.19 -6.13 -4.54
C ILE A 173 37.40 -6.69 -3.36
N ILE A 174 36.30 -6.03 -2.99
CA ILE A 174 35.36 -6.53 -1.97
C ILE A 174 34.14 -7.11 -2.68
N LYS A 175 33.88 -8.41 -2.50
CA LYS A 175 32.65 -9.06 -2.92
C LYS A 175 31.61 -8.94 -1.81
N VAL A 176 30.42 -8.47 -2.14
CA VAL A 176 29.30 -8.35 -1.22
C VAL A 176 28.18 -9.29 -1.69
N PRO A 177 28.07 -10.51 -1.12
CA PRO A 177 26.97 -11.42 -1.41
C PRO A 177 25.67 -10.87 -0.82
N VAL A 178 24.65 -10.73 -1.66
CA VAL A 178 23.32 -10.27 -1.28
C VAL A 178 22.42 -11.50 -1.04
N PRO A 179 21.86 -11.68 0.17
CA PRO A 179 20.95 -12.78 0.47
C PRO A 179 19.72 -12.79 -0.46
N LYS A 180 19.22 -13.99 -0.78
CA LYS A 180 17.98 -14.12 -1.55
C LYS A 180 16.78 -13.65 -0.71
N VAL A 181 16.05 -12.67 -1.22
CA VAL A 181 14.77 -12.21 -0.64
C VAL A 181 13.76 -13.35 -0.57
N THR A 182 13.29 -13.67 0.63
CA THR A 182 12.25 -14.68 0.85
C THR A 182 10.87 -14.14 0.49
N ARG A 183 9.91 -15.05 0.28
CA ARG A 183 8.51 -14.70 0.05
C ARG A 183 7.92 -13.89 1.21
N GLU A 184 8.23 -14.27 2.44
CA GLU A 184 7.79 -13.58 3.66
C GLU A 184 8.27 -12.12 3.68
N HIS A 185 9.51 -11.86 3.25
CA HIS A 185 10.04 -10.51 3.14
C HIS A 185 9.26 -9.68 2.10
N ARG A 186 8.99 -10.23 0.91
CA ARG A 186 8.14 -9.59 -0.11
C ARG A 186 6.74 -9.27 0.43
N GLU A 187 6.12 -10.20 1.14
CA GLU A 187 4.80 -9.99 1.77
C GLU A 187 4.84 -8.91 2.86
N ASN A 188 5.95 -8.76 3.59
CA ASN A 188 6.15 -7.68 4.55
C ASN A 188 6.34 -6.31 3.86
N LEU A 189 7.09 -6.23 2.76
CA LEU A 189 7.18 -5.01 1.94
C LEU A 189 5.80 -4.57 1.42
N VAL A 190 4.95 -5.52 0.98
CA VAL A 190 3.57 -5.21 0.56
C VAL A 190 2.70 -4.69 1.71
N LYS A 191 2.92 -5.15 2.96
CA LYS A 191 2.25 -4.58 4.15
C LYS A 191 2.70 -3.14 4.41
N LEU A 192 4.00 -2.86 4.31
CA LEU A 192 4.56 -1.51 4.45
C LEU A 192 4.03 -0.56 3.35
N ALA A 193 3.99 -1.02 2.09
CA ALA A 193 3.43 -0.25 0.98
C ALA A 193 2.00 0.23 1.26
N LYS A 194 1.14 -0.66 1.78
CA LYS A 194 -0.24 -0.32 2.20
C LYS A 194 -0.26 0.72 3.33
N GLN A 195 0.66 0.64 4.29
CA GLN A 195 0.76 1.64 5.37
C GLN A 195 1.12 3.03 4.83
N PHE A 196 2.09 3.14 3.91
CA PHE A 196 2.44 4.41 3.27
C PHE A 196 1.27 4.96 2.42
N SER A 197 0.58 4.12 1.65
CA SER A 197 -0.62 4.56 0.91
C SER A 197 -1.75 5.05 1.82
N ASN A 198 -1.94 4.44 2.99
CA ASN A 198 -2.92 4.91 3.97
C ASN A 198 -2.51 6.29 4.53
N LYS A 199 -1.24 6.48 4.91
CA LYS A 199 -0.72 7.79 5.35
C LYS A 199 -0.94 8.88 4.30
N ALA A 200 -0.65 8.60 3.03
CA ALA A 200 -0.87 9.54 1.93
C ALA A 200 -2.37 9.86 1.72
N LYS A 201 -3.26 8.86 1.83
CA LYS A 201 -4.71 9.09 1.79
C LYS A 201 -5.20 9.94 2.97
N ASP A 202 -4.61 9.80 4.15
CA ASP A 202 -4.92 10.65 5.30
C ASP A 202 -4.39 12.08 5.15
N SER A 203 -3.22 12.27 4.54
CA SER A 203 -2.74 13.61 4.14
C SER A 203 -3.65 14.25 3.08
N LEU A 204 -4.05 13.50 2.04
CA LEU A 204 -5.00 13.96 1.01
C LEU A 204 -6.35 14.37 1.62
N ARG A 205 -6.85 13.62 2.62
CA ARG A 205 -8.06 13.96 3.39
C ARG A 205 -7.91 15.26 4.17
N LYS A 206 -6.72 15.56 4.72
CA LYS A 206 -6.44 16.82 5.42
C LYS A 206 -6.45 18.00 4.45
N VAL A 207 -5.70 17.92 3.34
CA VAL A 207 -5.68 18.95 2.28
C VAL A 207 -7.11 19.26 1.80
N ARG A 208 -7.89 18.23 1.45
CA ARG A 208 -9.29 18.39 1.05
C ARG A 208 -10.14 19.05 2.13
N SER A 209 -10.00 18.64 3.40
CA SER A 209 -10.78 19.22 4.50
C SER A 209 -10.43 20.69 4.75
N ASN A 210 -9.16 21.06 4.59
CA ASN A 210 -8.70 22.45 4.69
C ASN A 210 -9.30 23.31 3.57
N ALA A 211 -9.20 22.86 2.31
CA ALA A 211 -9.77 23.54 1.15
C ALA A 211 -11.31 23.69 1.26
N VAL A 212 -12.03 22.65 1.68
CA VAL A 212 -13.48 22.74 1.94
C VAL A 212 -13.80 23.70 3.09
N THR A 213 -12.94 23.80 4.11
CA THR A 213 -13.13 24.75 5.21
C THR A 213 -12.89 26.20 4.77
N GLN A 214 -11.89 26.45 3.91
CA GLN A 214 -11.70 27.75 3.26
C GLN A 214 -12.91 28.13 2.40
N ALA A 215 -13.43 27.22 1.59
CA ALA A 215 -14.58 27.47 0.70
C ALA A 215 -15.84 27.84 1.50
N LYS A 216 -16.00 27.25 2.69
CA LYS A 216 -17.10 27.55 3.61
C LYS A 216 -16.94 28.88 4.35
N ARG A 217 -15.73 29.41 4.51
CA ARG A 217 -15.49 30.75 5.09
C ARG A 217 -15.86 31.86 4.12
N ALA A 218 -15.68 31.65 2.82
CA ALA A 218 -16.08 32.60 1.77
C ALA A 218 -17.62 32.71 1.57
N LYS A 219 -18.44 32.04 2.41
CA LYS A 219 -19.91 32.06 2.31
C LYS A 219 -20.56 33.42 2.47
N GLU A 220 -19.94 34.34 3.21
CA GLU A 220 -20.52 35.64 3.51
C GLU A 220 -20.44 36.63 2.33
N GLY A 221 -19.69 36.30 1.26
CA GLY A 221 -19.53 37.13 0.05
C GLY A 221 -20.01 36.51 -1.27
N HIS A 222 -20.50 35.26 -1.29
CA HIS A 222 -20.82 34.55 -2.53
C HIS A 222 -22.12 33.72 -2.44
N SER A 223 -22.69 33.38 -3.59
CA SER A 223 -23.89 32.53 -3.69
C SER A 223 -23.65 31.12 -3.14
N GLU A 224 -24.67 30.53 -2.52
CA GLU A 224 -24.57 29.15 -2.02
C GLU A 224 -24.31 28.14 -3.15
N ASP A 225 -24.84 28.41 -4.36
CA ASP A 225 -24.68 27.53 -5.51
C ASP A 225 -23.25 27.51 -6.06
N THR A 226 -22.52 28.64 -6.04
CA THR A 226 -21.12 28.65 -6.46
C THR A 226 -20.26 27.84 -5.48
N ILE A 227 -20.51 27.96 -4.17
CA ILE A 227 -19.76 27.23 -3.15
C ILE A 227 -20.04 25.72 -3.23
N ARG A 228 -21.29 25.31 -3.46
CA ARG A 228 -21.66 23.91 -3.75
C ARG A 228 -20.99 23.37 -5.03
N LEU A 229 -20.67 24.23 -5.99
CA LEU A 229 -19.92 23.87 -7.20
C LEU A 229 -18.41 23.71 -6.89
N VAL A 230 -17.81 24.61 -6.11
CA VAL A 230 -16.40 24.51 -5.66
C VAL A 230 -16.18 23.23 -4.84
N GLU A 231 -17.07 22.92 -3.88
CA GLU A 231 -16.99 21.69 -3.09
C GLU A 231 -17.00 20.42 -3.97
N LYS A 232 -17.84 20.38 -5.02
CA LYS A 232 -17.87 19.27 -5.99
C LYS A 232 -16.56 19.17 -6.78
N GLN A 233 -15.96 20.29 -7.17
CA GLN A 233 -14.71 20.31 -7.92
C GLN A 233 -13.52 19.83 -7.08
N ILE A 234 -13.40 20.31 -5.84
CA ILE A 234 -12.41 19.83 -4.86
C ILE A 234 -12.57 18.33 -4.61
N GLN A 235 -13.81 17.83 -4.51
CA GLN A 235 -14.08 16.40 -4.34
C GLN A 235 -13.68 15.59 -5.59
N GLN A 236 -14.03 16.04 -6.81
CA GLN A 236 -13.61 15.39 -8.06
C GLN A 236 -12.09 15.32 -8.21
N MET A 237 -11.38 16.41 -7.88
CA MET A 237 -9.92 16.42 -7.83
C MET A 237 -9.39 15.37 -6.84
N SER A 238 -9.91 15.39 -5.61
CA SER A 238 -9.52 14.44 -4.55
C SER A 238 -9.72 12.98 -4.95
N ASP A 239 -10.83 12.66 -5.64
CA ASP A 239 -11.14 11.30 -6.10
C ASP A 239 -10.19 10.84 -7.23
N ASN A 240 -9.75 11.75 -8.11
CA ASN A 240 -8.73 11.45 -9.11
C ASN A 240 -7.38 11.15 -8.46
N PHE A 241 -6.92 12.01 -7.53
CA PHE A 241 -5.67 11.78 -6.80
C PHE A 241 -5.72 10.51 -5.95
N ALA A 242 -6.86 10.19 -5.33
CA ALA A 242 -7.04 8.92 -4.60
C ALA A 242 -6.93 7.70 -5.52
N ALA A 243 -7.50 7.76 -6.73
CA ALA A 243 -7.35 6.71 -7.73
C ALA A 243 -5.90 6.56 -8.22
N ASP A 244 -5.14 7.66 -8.31
CA ASP A 244 -3.72 7.61 -8.70
C ASP A 244 -2.83 7.04 -7.59
N ILE A 245 -3.12 7.28 -6.32
CA ILE A 245 -2.49 6.56 -5.18
C ILE A 245 -2.74 5.05 -5.32
N ASP A 246 -3.98 4.64 -5.62
CA ASP A 246 -4.32 3.22 -5.78
C ASP A 246 -3.65 2.57 -7.00
N LYS A 247 -3.51 3.29 -8.12
CA LYS A 247 -2.70 2.84 -9.28
C LYS A 247 -1.24 2.64 -8.91
N GLN A 248 -0.63 3.58 -8.18
CA GLN A 248 0.77 3.50 -7.76
C GLN A 248 1.00 2.34 -6.78
N LEU A 249 0.10 2.15 -5.81
CA LEU A 249 0.13 1.00 -4.90
C LEU A 249 -0.02 -0.33 -5.66
N ALA A 250 -0.92 -0.43 -6.64
CA ALA A 250 -1.09 -1.63 -7.44
C ALA A 250 0.14 -1.94 -8.31
N ALA A 251 0.72 -0.93 -8.95
CA ALA A 251 1.96 -1.05 -9.73
C ALA A 251 3.13 -1.54 -8.85
N LYS A 252 3.34 -0.90 -7.68
CA LYS A 252 4.38 -1.33 -6.73
C LYS A 252 4.10 -2.70 -6.13
N THR A 253 2.85 -3.05 -5.83
CA THR A 253 2.51 -4.40 -5.35
C THR A 253 2.80 -5.48 -6.40
N LYS A 254 2.58 -5.18 -7.69
CA LYS A 254 2.95 -6.08 -8.79
C LYS A 254 4.47 -6.22 -8.94
N GLU A 255 5.21 -5.12 -8.83
CA GLU A 255 6.68 -5.11 -8.79
C GLU A 255 7.23 -5.91 -7.60
N LEU A 256 6.55 -5.86 -6.44
CA LEU A 256 6.98 -6.53 -5.22
C LEU A 256 6.71 -8.05 -5.22
N LEU A 257 5.67 -8.51 -5.91
CA LEU A 257 5.28 -9.92 -5.94
C LEU A 257 5.75 -10.68 -7.18
N GLY A 258 6.08 -9.98 -8.27
CA GLY A 258 6.62 -10.54 -9.53
C GLY A 258 8.01 -11.17 -9.42
#